data_AF-A0A7S3BQZ2-F1
#
_entry.id   AF-A0A7S3BQZ2-F1
#
_cell.length_a   1.000
_cell.length_b   1.000
_cell.length_c   1.000
_cell.angle_alpha   90.00
_cell.angle_beta   90.00
_cell.angle_gamma   90.00
#
_symmetry.space_group_name_H-M   'P 1'
#
loop_
_entity.id
_entity.type
_entity.pdbx_description
1 polymer ?
#
loop_
_entity_poly.entity_id
_entity_poly.type
_entity_poly.pdbx_seq_one_letter_code
_entity_poly.pdbx_strand_id
1 'polypeptide(L)'
;SGVWDIAARYSHRFAAAVVCSGEGPKRVAPRTAAMALRELPLWVFHSANDAQAPVVLTDDAVALQRRVGGEHIKYTRLENGPAPRVYPWVKGHATWLVAFGASSPVWDWLLSHTRQQHHLANQPLLGRGRARWAGANAQSTA
;
A
#
# COMPACT_ATOMS: atom_id res chain seq x y z
N SER A 1 0.06 8.47 4.40
CA SER A 1 -0.75 7.24 4.64
C SER A 1 -1.57 6.75 3.43
N GLY A 2 -1.74 7.49 2.34
CA GLY A 2 -2.66 7.13 1.24
C GLY A 2 -2.52 5.71 0.67
N VAL A 3 -1.37 5.40 0.04
CA VAL A 3 -1.13 4.07 -0.55
C VAL A 3 -1.21 2.96 0.51
N TRP A 4 -0.61 3.18 1.68
CA TRP A 4 -0.70 2.26 2.82
C TRP A 4 -2.16 1.92 3.18
N ASP A 5 -3.01 2.94 3.34
CA ASP A 5 -4.40 2.75 3.75
C ASP A 5 -5.26 2.09 2.67
N ILE A 6 -5.09 2.45 1.39
CA ILE A 6 -5.89 1.84 0.32
C ILE A 6 -5.44 0.39 0.05
N ALA A 7 -4.13 0.12 0.08
CA ALA A 7 -3.60 -1.22 -0.05
C ALA A 7 -3.97 -2.10 1.14
N ALA A 8 -3.94 -1.60 2.38
CA ALA A 8 -4.33 -2.38 3.56
C ALA A 8 -5.83 -2.77 3.53
N ARG A 9 -6.69 -1.93 2.96
CA ARG A 9 -8.14 -2.21 2.86
C ARG A 9 -8.51 -3.09 1.67
N TYR A 10 -7.73 -3.01 0.59
CA TYR A 10 -8.06 -3.65 -0.68
C TYR A 10 -6.85 -4.36 -1.30
N SER A 11 -6.02 -5.02 -0.49
CA SER A 11 -4.74 -5.61 -0.94
C SER A 11 -4.92 -6.57 -2.12
N HIS A 12 -6.00 -7.35 -2.11
CA HIS A 12 -6.42 -8.25 -3.19
C HIS A 12 -6.69 -7.58 -4.55
N ARG A 13 -6.75 -6.24 -4.62
CA ARG A 13 -6.98 -5.50 -5.87
C ARG A 13 -5.68 -5.16 -6.59
N PHE A 14 -4.56 -5.11 -5.88
CA PHE A 14 -3.28 -4.62 -6.39
C PHE A 14 -2.31 -5.77 -6.63
N ALA A 15 -1.48 -5.65 -7.66
CA ALA A 15 -0.41 -6.62 -7.96
C ALA A 15 0.88 -6.30 -7.19
N ALA A 16 1.14 -5.01 -6.96
CA ALA A 16 2.23 -4.45 -6.18
C ALA A 16 1.87 -2.99 -5.86
N ALA A 17 2.59 -2.35 -4.93
CA ALA A 17 2.48 -0.91 -4.71
C ALA A 17 3.82 -0.26 -4.37
N VAL A 18 3.98 1.00 -4.80
CA VAL A 18 5.11 1.85 -4.45
C VAL A 18 4.63 2.92 -3.48
N VAL A 19 5.37 3.16 -2.41
CA VAL A 19 5.06 4.19 -1.41
C VAL A 19 6.22 5.17 -1.31
N CYS A 20 5.93 6.47 -1.43
CA CYS A 20 6.93 7.54 -1.27
C CYS A 20 6.54 8.42 -0.08
N SER A 21 7.48 8.67 0.84
CA SER A 21 7.32 9.53 2.02
C SER A 21 6.01 9.32 2.79
N GLY A 22 5.62 8.05 2.95
CA GLY A 22 4.33 7.66 3.54
C GLY A 22 4.48 7.02 4.92
N GLU A 23 3.87 7.63 5.94
CA GLU A 23 3.92 7.28 7.37
C GLU A 23 3.21 5.96 7.82
N GLY A 24 3.07 4.97 6.95
CA GLY A 24 2.32 3.75 7.26
C GLY A 24 0.78 3.88 7.19
N PRO A 25 0.04 2.80 7.47
CA PRO A 25 -1.43 2.80 7.55
C PRO A 25 -1.91 3.56 8.79
N LYS A 26 -2.92 4.41 8.63
CA LYS A 26 -3.54 5.20 9.72
C LYS A 26 -5.02 4.88 9.94
N ARG A 27 -5.67 4.22 8.99
CA ARG A 27 -7.12 3.94 9.01
C ARG A 27 -7.47 2.49 9.30
N VAL A 28 -6.46 1.64 9.46
CA VAL A 28 -6.59 0.22 9.80
C VAL A 28 -5.62 -0.06 10.93
N ALA A 29 -6.05 -0.85 11.92
CA ALA A 29 -5.21 -1.19 13.06
C ALA A 29 -3.87 -1.79 12.58
N PRO A 30 -2.70 -1.42 13.17
CA PRO A 30 -1.39 -1.71 12.60
C PRO A 30 -1.16 -3.18 12.26
N ARG A 31 -1.44 -4.09 13.20
CA ARG A 31 -1.27 -5.53 12.99
C ARG A 31 -2.20 -6.06 11.89
N THR A 32 -3.45 -5.62 11.87
CA THR A 32 -4.43 -6.00 10.83
C THR A 32 -3.99 -5.53 9.45
N ALA A 33 -3.51 -4.28 9.36
CA ALA A 33 -2.98 -3.73 8.12
C ALA A 33 -1.75 -4.52 7.64
N ALA A 34 -0.82 -4.82 8.54
CA ALA A 34 0.39 -5.56 8.21
C ALA A 34 0.08 -6.98 7.70
N MET A 35 -0.85 -7.68 8.35
CA MET A 35 -1.34 -8.99 7.90
C MET A 35 -2.02 -8.91 6.52
N ALA A 36 -2.85 -7.90 6.27
CA ALA A 36 -3.52 -7.72 4.99
C ALA A 36 -2.54 -7.43 3.84
N LEU A 37 -1.41 -6.78 4.15
CA LEU A 37 -0.35 -6.42 3.21
C LEU A 37 0.72 -7.50 3.06
N ARG A 38 0.68 -8.58 3.86
CA ARG A 38 1.77 -9.58 3.97
C ARG A 38 2.24 -10.13 2.63
N GLU A 39 1.29 -10.45 1.76
CA GLU A 39 1.53 -11.05 0.45
C GLU A 39 1.65 -10.02 -0.68
N LEU A 40 1.37 -8.74 -0.41
CA LEU A 40 1.43 -7.69 -1.44
C LEU A 40 2.88 -7.22 -1.57
N PRO A 41 3.48 -7.29 -2.77
CA PRO A 41 4.78 -6.68 -3.02
C PRO A 41 4.72 -5.16 -2.82
N LEU A 42 5.54 -4.67 -1.90
CA LEU A 42 5.61 -3.26 -1.54
C LEU A 42 7.03 -2.75 -1.73
N TRP A 43 7.19 -1.62 -2.40
CA TRP A 43 8.47 -0.90 -2.41
C TRP A 43 8.29 0.48 -1.80
N VAL A 44 8.86 0.66 -0.63
CA VAL A 44 8.77 1.87 0.17
C VAL A 44 10.02 2.73 -0.03
N PHE A 45 9.84 4.04 -0.16
CA PHE A 45 10.88 5.05 -0.26
C PHE A 45 10.63 6.12 0.80
N HIS A 46 11.63 6.44 1.62
CA HIS A 46 11.58 7.53 2.59
C HIS A 46 12.98 8.05 2.89
N SER A 47 13.10 9.32 3.26
CA SER A 47 14.37 9.93 3.67
C SER A 47 14.42 10.17 5.17
N ALA A 48 15.59 9.97 5.79
CA ALA A 48 15.79 10.23 7.20
C ALA A 48 15.62 11.71 7.55
N ASN A 49 15.96 12.59 6.61
CA ASN A 49 15.83 14.05 6.73
C ASN A 49 14.50 14.62 6.19
N ASP A 50 13.45 13.81 6.03
CA ASP A 50 12.13 14.29 5.60
C ASP A 50 11.57 15.30 6.62
N ALA A 51 11.45 16.56 6.20
CA ALA A 51 11.05 17.68 7.04
C ALA A 51 9.53 17.77 7.27
N GLN A 52 8.71 16.94 6.61
CA GLN A 52 7.24 16.97 6.72
C GLN A 52 6.68 15.69 7.33
N ALA A 53 7.22 14.54 6.94
CA ALA A 53 6.76 13.24 7.40
C ALA A 53 7.90 12.56 8.18
N PRO A 54 7.77 12.36 9.50
CA PRO A 54 8.81 11.69 10.27
C PRO A 54 9.07 10.26 9.75
N VAL A 55 10.30 10.02 9.30
CA VAL A 55 10.75 8.72 8.75
C VAL A 55 10.46 7.54 9.68
N VAL A 56 10.50 7.76 10.99
CA VAL A 56 10.30 6.74 12.03
C VAL A 56 8.96 6.01 11.86
N LEU A 57 7.92 6.71 11.40
CA LEU A 57 6.60 6.11 11.17
C LEU A 57 6.62 5.11 10.01
N THR A 58 7.52 5.31 9.05
CA THR A 58 7.75 4.36 7.96
C THR A 58 8.68 3.24 8.39
N ASP A 59 9.72 3.56 9.16
CA ASP A 59 10.62 2.57 9.75
C ASP A 59 9.82 1.55 10.60
N ASP A 60 8.89 2.03 11.42
CA ASP A 60 8.00 1.20 12.23
C ASP A 60 7.04 0.35 11.38
N ALA A 61 6.44 0.92 10.34
CA ALA A 61 5.55 0.20 9.44
C ALA A 61 6.29 -0.93 8.69
N VAL A 62 7.49 -0.65 8.19
CA VAL A 62 8.36 -1.64 7.51
C VAL A 62 8.80 -2.72 8.50
N ALA A 63 9.20 -2.33 9.71
CA ALA A 63 9.60 -3.27 10.75
C ALA A 63 8.43 -4.19 11.15
N LEU A 64 7.23 -3.65 11.32
CA LEU A 64 6.04 -4.44 11.61
C LEU A 64 5.72 -5.41 10.46
N GLN A 65 5.83 -4.96 9.21
CA GLN A 65 5.61 -5.81 8.04
C GLN A 65 6.55 -7.02 8.03
N ARG A 66 7.84 -6.80 8.33
CA ARG A 66 8.84 -7.87 8.45
C ARG A 66 8.51 -8.81 9.61
N ARG A 67 8.11 -8.27 10.77
CA ARG A 67 7.75 -9.07 11.97
C ARG A 67 6.55 -9.99 11.73
N VAL A 68 5.60 -9.61 10.90
CA VAL A 68 4.45 -10.47 10.56
C VAL A 68 4.73 -11.45 9.41
N GLY A 69 5.99 -11.56 8.98
CA GLY A 69 6.41 -12.46 7.90
C GLY A 69 6.11 -11.92 6.50
N GLY A 70 6.03 -10.60 6.31
CA GLY A 70 5.90 -10.00 4.99
C GLY A 70 7.24 -10.02 4.25
N GLU A 71 7.42 -11.00 3.37
CA GLU A 71 8.69 -11.23 2.66
C GLU A 71 8.87 -10.32 1.43
N HIS A 72 7.77 -9.77 0.90
CA HIS A 72 7.77 -9.01 -0.35
C HIS A 72 7.93 -7.48 -0.17
N ILE A 73 8.37 -7.03 1.01
CA ILE A 73 8.61 -5.61 1.26
C ILE A 73 10.07 -5.20 0.99
N LYS A 74 10.24 -4.27 0.06
CA LYS A 74 11.49 -3.54 -0.20
C LYS A 74 11.43 -2.17 0.46
N TYR A 75 12.56 -1.70 0.99
CA TYR A 75 12.65 -0.38 1.60
C TYR A 75 13.94 0.33 1.17
N THR A 76 13.77 1.41 0.41
CA THR A 76 14.84 2.35 0.06
C THR A 76 14.77 3.52 1.03
N ARG A 77 15.53 3.42 2.11
CA ARG A 77 15.69 4.47 3.12
C ARG A 77 16.89 5.34 2.75
N LEU A 78 16.65 6.59 2.37
CA LEU A 78 17.68 7.56 2.04
C LEU A 78 18.16 8.25 3.32
N GLU A 79 19.45 8.51 3.46
CA GLU A 79 19.93 9.36 4.56
C GLU A 79 19.53 10.82 4.30
N ASN A 80 19.76 11.30 3.07
CA ASN A 80 19.38 12.63 2.62
C ASN A 80 18.61 12.54 1.30
N GLY A 81 17.34 12.93 1.33
CA GLY A 81 16.50 12.96 0.13
C GLY A 81 16.31 14.35 -0.46
N PRO A 82 15.78 14.43 -1.69
CA PRO A 82 15.54 15.69 -2.38
C PRO A 82 14.36 16.45 -1.77
N ALA A 83 14.32 17.75 -2.04
CA ALA A 83 13.17 18.62 -1.77
C ALA A 83 12.30 18.79 -3.03
N PRO A 84 11.00 19.12 -2.89
CA PRO A 84 10.18 19.54 -4.01
C PRO A 84 10.76 20.80 -4.66
N ARG A 85 10.75 20.87 -6.00
CA ARG A 85 11.33 22.01 -6.74
C ARG A 85 10.75 23.37 -6.35
N VAL A 86 9.44 23.42 -6.06
CA VAL A 86 8.72 24.64 -5.68
C VAL A 86 8.90 24.97 -4.19
N TYR A 87 9.25 23.98 -3.36
CA TYR A 87 9.37 24.11 -1.91
C TYR A 87 10.73 23.59 -1.41
N PRO A 88 11.85 24.25 -1.76
CA PRO A 88 13.19 23.74 -1.48
C PRO A 88 13.53 23.62 0.01
N TRP A 89 12.81 24.31 0.90
CA TRP A 89 12.96 24.18 2.35
C TRP A 89 12.39 22.86 2.90
N VAL A 90 11.56 22.17 2.13
CA VAL A 90 10.96 20.88 2.49
C VAL A 90 11.91 19.74 2.13
N LYS A 91 13.06 19.71 2.82
CA LYS A 91 14.13 18.73 2.60
C LYS A 91 13.64 17.29 2.83
N GLY A 92 14.21 16.34 2.10
CA GLY A 92 13.94 14.91 2.27
C GLY A 92 12.57 14.41 1.80
N HIS A 93 11.60 15.30 1.56
CA HIS A 93 10.22 14.90 1.30
C HIS A 93 9.98 14.37 -0.12
N ALA A 94 10.77 14.80 -1.10
CA ALA A 94 10.50 14.50 -2.51
C ALA A 94 11.06 13.13 -2.97
N THR A 95 10.92 12.10 -2.14
CA THR A 95 11.41 10.73 -2.43
C THR A 95 10.85 10.15 -3.72
N TRP A 96 9.71 10.65 -4.20
CA TRP A 96 9.14 10.32 -5.52
C TRP A 96 10.05 10.69 -6.69
N LEU A 97 10.93 11.70 -6.57
CA LEU A 97 11.92 12.03 -7.60
C LEU A 97 12.97 10.93 -7.76
N VAL A 98 13.31 10.24 -6.66
CA VAL A 98 14.20 9.08 -6.67
C VAL A 98 13.44 7.85 -7.14
N ALA A 99 12.26 7.60 -6.56
CA ALA A 99 11.45 6.44 -6.88
C ALA A 99 11.08 6.40 -8.37
N PHE A 100 10.61 7.51 -8.95
CA PHE A 100 10.12 7.58 -10.33
C PHE A 100 11.08 8.29 -11.30
N GLY A 101 12.36 8.41 -10.94
CA GLY A 101 13.38 8.90 -11.87
C GLY A 101 13.47 8.05 -13.15
N ALA A 102 13.93 8.64 -14.25
CA ALA A 102 13.95 7.98 -15.56
C ALA A 102 14.72 6.64 -15.56
N SER A 103 15.83 6.56 -14.82
CA SER A 103 16.66 5.36 -14.69
C SER A 103 16.32 4.51 -13.46
N SER A 104 15.17 4.74 -12.83
CA SER A 104 14.82 4.02 -11.60
C SER A 104 14.47 2.56 -11.90
N PRO A 105 15.03 1.59 -11.16
CA PRO A 105 14.64 0.17 -11.28
C PRO A 105 13.22 -0.10 -10.79
N VAL A 106 12.52 0.91 -10.22
CA VAL A 106 11.13 0.75 -9.80
C VAL A 106 10.22 0.42 -10.98
N TRP A 107 10.53 0.88 -12.19
CA TRP A 107 9.68 0.68 -13.36
C TRP A 107 9.65 -0.79 -13.75
N ASP A 108 10.83 -1.38 -13.96
CA ASP A 108 10.96 -2.81 -14.28
C ASP A 108 10.39 -3.68 -13.17
N TRP A 109 10.68 -3.33 -11.90
CA TRP A 109 10.12 -4.05 -10.77
C TRP A 109 8.60 -3.94 -10.71
N LEU A 110 8.02 -2.75 -10.87
CA LEU A 110 6.57 -2.57 -10.76
C LEU A 110 5.86 -3.33 -11.90
N LEU A 111 6.40 -3.26 -13.11
CA LEU A 111 5.84 -3.89 -14.30
C LEU A 111 6.06 -5.41 -14.35
N SER A 112 7.00 -5.96 -13.55
CA SER A 112 7.18 -7.41 -13.43
C SER A 112 6.08 -8.09 -12.59
N HIS A 113 5.25 -7.32 -11.88
CA HIS A 113 4.19 -7.89 -11.04
C HIS A 113 2.87 -7.93 -11.79
N THR A 114 2.36 -9.15 -11.99
CA THR A 114 0.97 -9.38 -12.38
C THR A 114 0.16 -9.77 -11.17
N ARG A 115 -1.09 -9.33 -11.09
CA ARG A 115 -2.01 -9.84 -10.07
C ARG A 115 -2.29 -11.32 -10.36
N GLN A 116 -1.63 -12.19 -9.62
CA GLN A 116 -1.93 -13.62 -9.58
C GLN A 116 -3.44 -13.75 -9.26
N GLN A 117 -4.24 -14.36 -10.15
CA GLN A 117 -5.67 -14.61 -9.90
C GLN A 117 -5.92 -15.67 -8.81
N HIS A 118 -4.87 -16.08 -8.10
CA HIS A 118 -4.95 -17.10 -7.07
C HIS A 118 -5.73 -16.56 -5.87
N HIS A 119 -6.98 -17.04 -5.71
CA HIS A 119 -7.86 -16.92 -4.52
C HIS A 119 -9.01 -15.89 -4.54
N LEU A 120 -9.58 -15.57 -5.71
CA LEU A 120 -10.90 -14.91 -5.74
C LEU A 120 -12.08 -15.81 -5.32
N ALA A 121 -11.84 -17.07 -4.93
CA ALA A 121 -12.91 -17.99 -4.55
C ALA A 121 -13.29 -18.00 -3.06
N ASN A 122 -12.43 -17.59 -2.11
CA ASN A 122 -12.63 -18.02 -0.70
C ASN A 122 -12.30 -17.02 0.44
N GLN A 123 -12.29 -15.71 0.19
CA GLN A 123 -12.23 -14.72 1.29
C GLN A 123 -13.59 -14.04 1.48
N PRO A 124 -14.24 -14.17 2.66
CA PRO A 124 -15.47 -13.43 2.92
C PRO A 124 -15.13 -11.94 2.93
N LEU A 125 -15.79 -11.20 2.05
CA LEU A 125 -15.77 -9.74 2.05
C LEU A 125 -16.27 -9.28 3.43
N LEU A 126 -15.35 -8.86 4.30
CA LEU A 126 -15.70 -8.14 5.52
C LEU A 126 -16.49 -6.88 5.09
N GLY A 127 -17.81 -6.93 5.26
CA GLY A 127 -18.67 -5.75 5.16
C GLY A 127 -19.58 -5.62 3.95
N ARG A 128 -19.98 -6.69 3.24
CA ARG A 128 -21.20 -6.63 2.41
C ARG A 128 -22.28 -7.54 3.00
N GLY A 129 -23.07 -6.98 3.91
CA GLY A 129 -24.41 -7.51 4.20
C GLY A 129 -25.22 -7.51 2.91
N ARG A 130 -25.39 -8.68 2.29
CA ARG A 130 -26.32 -8.82 1.17
C ARG A 130 -27.72 -8.81 1.77
N ALA A 131 -28.37 -7.65 1.72
CA ALA A 131 -29.82 -7.59 1.74
C ALA A 131 -30.32 -8.46 0.59
N ARG A 132 -31.03 -9.55 0.91
CA ARG A 132 -31.69 -10.38 -0.10
C ARG A 132 -32.85 -9.57 -0.66
N TRP A 133 -32.78 -9.26 -1.94
CA TRP A 133 -33.92 -8.77 -2.70
C TRP A 133 -34.93 -9.92 -2.83
N ALA A 134 -36.09 -9.80 -2.20
CA ALA A 134 -37.21 -10.72 -2.39
C ALA A 134 -37.97 -10.26 -3.64
N GLY A 135 -37.68 -10.90 -4.78
CA GLY A 135 -38.49 -10.76 -5.98
C GLY A 135 -39.82 -11.48 -5.79
N ALA A 136 -40.90 -10.73 -5.73
CA ALA A 136 -42.25 -11.26 -5.88
C ALA A 136 -42.41 -11.79 -7.31
N ASN A 137 -42.66 -13.08 -7.45
CA ASN A 137 -43.17 -13.65 -8.69
C ASN A 137 -44.65 -13.97 -8.48
N ALA A 138 -45.48 -13.26 -9.24
CA ALA A 138 -46.87 -13.59 -9.47
C ALA A 138 -46.99 -14.96 -10.14
N GLN A 139 -47.92 -15.78 -9.66
CA GLN A 139 -48.58 -16.79 -10.49
C GLN A 139 -50.08 -16.68 -10.27
N SER A 140 -50.76 -16.25 -11.32
CA SER A 140 -52.18 -16.49 -11.55
C SER A 140 -52.38 -17.96 -11.87
N THR A 141 -53.34 -18.60 -11.22
CA THR A 141 -54.04 -19.76 -11.77
C THR A 141 -55.53 -19.56 -11.53
N ALA A 142 -56.29 -20.00 -12.53
CA ALA A 142 -57.72 -19.80 -12.74
C ALA A 142 -58.61 -20.41 -11.67
#